data_AF-A0A0R3TCI7-F1
#
_entry.id   AF-A0A0R3TCI7-F1
#
_cell.length_a   1.000
_cell.length_b   1.000
_cell.length_c   1.000
_cell.angle_alpha   90.00
_cell.angle_beta   90.00
_cell.angle_gamma   90.00
#
_symmetry.space_group_name_H-M   'P 1'
#
loop_
_entity.id
_entity.type
_entity.pdbx_description
1 polymer ?
#
loop_
_entity_poly.entity_id
_entity_poly.type
_entity_poly.pdbx_seq_one_letter_code
_entity_poly.pdbx_strand_id
1 'polypeptide(L)'
;MASWDLEFVKVMAEGRFSRIYEAWRADSSGVGRKHAVKLFTRFDPKRLEHIRREEYMLRRIATATKQSPFVITYFESMELRGYPAFLVSRGCGMDLFNLSVKCGGMSEEQAKFYACELICGLEHLHSLDIVHCDIKSANILLYHTGHIMIADFDFAMDQSERGDPNYRKYAGGTPCYAAPEILRRITCTKKSDVWSMAAVIADLVSPRRLRETRGQSATTKPGEWYKPFLADPTNPFQLFFTRCFREDYRLRPTICEVKQLYFFEDVDWQMVENLKLTPPFHFLHEENSPQQLPQVGNIKDDSIVGGPRAPSEVDIDIVASRPKVHESISSHS
;
A
#
# COMPACT_ATOMS: atom_id res chain seq x y z
N MET A 1 -0.50 -26.81 22.70
CA MET A 1 -1.42 -26.75 21.53
C MET A 1 -0.59 -26.30 20.35
N ALA A 2 -0.48 -27.13 19.31
CA ALA A 2 0.47 -26.94 18.21
C ALA A 2 0.02 -25.80 17.26
N SER A 3 0.97 -25.15 16.60
CA SER A 3 0.78 -23.90 15.83
C SER A 3 0.15 -24.05 14.44
N TRP A 4 -0.81 -24.96 14.21
CA TRP A 4 -1.13 -25.40 12.83
C TRP A 4 -2.61 -25.56 12.43
N ASP A 5 -3.57 -24.92 13.09
CA ASP A 5 -4.99 -24.95 12.65
C ASP A 5 -5.27 -23.92 11.53
N LEU A 6 -4.41 -23.86 10.51
CA LEU A 6 -4.61 -23.03 9.32
C LEU A 6 -4.82 -23.92 8.10
N GLU A 7 -6.03 -23.90 7.56
CA GLU A 7 -6.36 -24.57 6.30
C GLU A 7 -6.21 -23.60 5.14
N PHE A 8 -5.17 -23.78 4.32
CA PHE A 8 -4.92 -22.94 3.14
C PHE A 8 -5.96 -23.24 2.04
N VAL A 9 -6.61 -22.19 1.54
CA VAL A 9 -7.73 -22.28 0.58
C VAL A 9 -7.31 -21.93 -0.83
N LYS A 10 -6.67 -20.77 -1.05
CA LYS A 10 -6.23 -20.35 -2.40
C LYS A 10 -5.16 -19.28 -2.33
N VAL A 11 -4.42 -19.10 -3.41
CA VAL A 11 -3.62 -17.88 -3.61
C VAL A 11 -4.59 -16.74 -3.91
N MET A 12 -4.41 -15.60 -3.25
CA MET A 12 -5.19 -14.38 -3.48
C MET A 12 -4.41 -13.35 -4.30
N ALA A 13 -3.10 -13.25 -4.07
CA ALA A 13 -2.24 -12.31 -4.76
C ALA A 13 -0.80 -12.82 -4.75
N GLU A 14 -0.06 -12.46 -5.79
CA GLU A 14 1.37 -12.71 -5.89
C GLU A 14 2.10 -11.38 -6.08
N GLY A 15 2.94 -11.04 -5.10
CA GLY A 15 3.82 -9.88 -5.16
C GLY A 15 5.26 -10.30 -5.44
N ARG A 16 6.13 -9.31 -5.64
CA ARG A 16 7.55 -9.55 -5.92
C ARG A 16 8.29 -10.29 -4.80
N PHE A 17 7.88 -10.09 -3.55
CA PHE A 17 8.58 -10.56 -2.35
C PHE A 17 7.70 -11.37 -1.40
N SER A 18 6.42 -11.50 -1.72
CA SER A 18 5.47 -12.21 -0.88
C SER A 18 4.33 -12.78 -1.72
N ARG A 19 3.77 -13.88 -1.26
CA ARG A 19 2.55 -14.47 -1.80
C ARG A 19 1.48 -14.45 -0.71
N ILE A 20 0.27 -14.03 -1.09
CA ILE A 20 -0.86 -13.91 -0.16
C ILE A 20 -1.76 -15.12 -0.36
N TYR A 21 -2.01 -15.86 0.71
CA TYR A 21 -2.91 -17.00 0.71
C TYR A 21 -4.17 -16.67 1.51
N GLU A 22 -5.33 -17.11 1.03
CA GLU A 22 -6.52 -17.26 1.86
C GLU A 22 -6.32 -18.49 2.75
N ALA A 23 -6.55 -18.34 4.05
CA ALA A 23 -6.54 -19.44 4.99
C ALA A 23 -7.78 -19.40 5.88
N TRP A 24 -8.25 -20.55 6.31
CA TRP A 24 -9.34 -20.69 7.28
C TRP A 24 -8.76 -21.11 8.63
N ARG A 25 -9.25 -20.48 9.71
CA ARG A 25 -8.89 -20.82 11.09
C ARG A 25 -10.14 -20.81 11.95
N ALA A 26 -10.35 -21.85 12.74
CA ALA A 26 -11.36 -21.85 13.78
C ALA A 26 -10.88 -20.99 14.97
N ASP A 27 -11.75 -20.12 15.48
CA ASP A 27 -11.50 -19.46 16.76
C ASP A 27 -11.70 -20.44 17.93
N SER A 28 -11.43 -19.99 19.17
CA SER A 28 -11.56 -20.82 20.38
C SER A 28 -12.98 -21.35 20.62
N SER A 29 -13.99 -20.80 19.94
CA SER A 29 -15.38 -21.29 19.98
C SER A 29 -15.70 -22.29 18.87
N GLY A 30 -14.71 -22.66 18.05
CA GLY A 30 -14.87 -23.52 16.88
C GLY A 30 -15.46 -22.81 15.67
N VAL A 31 -15.68 -21.49 15.74
CA VAL A 31 -16.23 -20.72 14.62
C VAL A 31 -15.09 -20.37 13.67
N GLY A 32 -15.17 -20.94 12.47
CA GLY A 32 -14.28 -20.69 11.36
C GLY A 32 -14.30 -19.27 10.83
N ARG A 33 -13.14 -18.64 10.69
CA ARG A 33 -12.99 -17.36 9.99
C ARG A 33 -11.93 -17.46 8.90
N LYS A 34 -12.17 -16.70 7.83
CA LYS A 34 -11.20 -16.54 6.74
C LYS A 34 -10.21 -15.43 7.07
N HIS A 35 -8.94 -15.74 6.91
CA HIS A 35 -7.80 -14.86 7.09
C HIS A 35 -6.95 -14.79 5.81
N ALA A 36 -6.03 -13.84 5.78
CA ALA A 36 -4.97 -13.81 4.79
C ALA A 36 -3.62 -14.14 5.45
N VAL A 37 -2.80 -14.93 4.77
CA VAL A 37 -1.43 -15.25 5.17
C VAL A 37 -0.48 -14.62 4.16
N LYS A 38 0.27 -13.60 4.58
CA LYS A 38 1.36 -13.00 3.79
C LYS A 38 2.62 -13.82 4.02
N LEU A 39 2.93 -14.72 3.10
CA LEU A 39 4.15 -15.53 3.10
C LEU A 39 5.26 -14.77 2.38
N PHE A 40 6.38 -14.49 3.04
CA PHE A 40 7.52 -13.83 2.40
C PHE A 40 8.36 -14.87 1.65
N THR A 41 8.62 -14.67 0.36
CA THR A 41 9.24 -15.69 -0.52
C THR A 41 10.70 -15.42 -0.86
N ARG A 42 11.16 -14.18 -0.65
CA ARG A 42 12.56 -13.77 -0.85
C ARG A 42 13.02 -12.93 0.33
N PHE A 43 14.13 -13.31 0.95
CA PHE A 43 14.75 -12.57 2.03
C PHE A 43 16.25 -12.42 1.76
N ASP A 44 16.67 -11.20 1.46
CA ASP A 44 18.05 -10.76 1.65
C ASP A 44 18.14 -10.00 2.98
N PRO A 45 19.34 -9.70 3.51
CA PRO A 45 19.48 -9.00 4.78
C PRO A 45 18.68 -7.69 4.86
N LYS A 46 18.63 -6.91 3.77
CA LYS A 46 17.88 -5.66 3.71
C LYS A 46 16.38 -5.92 3.76
N ARG A 47 15.88 -6.92 3.03
CA ARG A 47 14.45 -7.27 3.08
C ARG A 47 14.05 -7.80 4.45
N LEU A 48 14.91 -8.55 5.13
CA LEU A 48 14.64 -9.01 6.48
C LEU A 48 14.47 -7.84 7.46
N GLU A 49 15.23 -6.76 7.30
CA GLU A 49 15.02 -5.53 8.08
C GLU A 49 13.65 -4.90 7.82
N HIS A 50 13.20 -4.84 6.55
CA HIS A 50 11.87 -4.35 6.20
C HIS A 50 10.75 -5.25 6.74
N ILE A 51 10.89 -6.57 6.71
CA ILE A 51 9.92 -7.51 7.28
C ILE A 51 9.80 -7.31 8.79
N ARG A 52 10.94 -7.20 9.49
CA ARG A 52 10.96 -6.92 10.94
C ARG A 52 10.34 -5.56 11.26
N ARG A 53 10.57 -4.55 10.42
CA ARG A 53 9.97 -3.23 10.57
C ARG A 53 8.46 -3.27 10.36
N GLU A 54 8.00 -3.97 9.33
CA GLU A 54 6.57 -4.18 9.06
C GLU A 54 5.91 -4.89 10.26
N GLU A 55 6.52 -5.94 10.79
CA GLU A 55 6.02 -6.65 11.98
C GLU A 55 5.94 -5.73 13.21
N TYR A 56 6.98 -4.94 13.47
CA TYR A 56 7.01 -3.98 14.58
C TYR A 56 5.84 -2.99 14.49
N MET A 57 5.61 -2.42 13.30
CA MET A 57 4.51 -1.46 13.07
C MET A 57 3.15 -2.10 13.25
N LEU A 58 2.94 -3.26 12.63
CA LEU A 58 1.69 -4.00 12.72
C LEU A 58 1.37 -4.42 14.16
N ARG A 59 2.37 -4.83 14.94
CA ARG A 59 2.20 -5.14 16.36
C ARG A 59 1.81 -3.90 17.16
N ARG A 60 2.46 -2.75 16.94
CA ARG A 60 2.08 -1.50 17.61
C ARG A 60 0.63 -1.12 17.35
N ILE A 61 0.20 -1.19 16.09
CA ILE A 61 -1.19 -0.93 15.68
C ILE A 61 -2.13 -1.93 16.36
N ALA A 62 -1.83 -3.23 16.31
CA ALA A 62 -2.66 -4.27 16.92
C ALA A 62 -2.81 -4.14 18.45
N THR A 63 -1.82 -3.57 19.13
CA THR A 63 -1.86 -3.33 20.59
C THR A 63 -2.46 -1.98 20.99
N ALA A 64 -2.86 -1.13 20.02
CA ALA A 64 -3.46 0.16 20.31
C ALA A 64 -4.82 0.02 21.03
N THR A 65 -5.11 0.95 21.94
CA THR A 65 -6.34 0.94 22.76
C THR A 65 -7.61 1.09 21.91
N LYS A 66 -7.56 1.88 20.84
CA LYS A 66 -8.60 2.00 19.81
C LYS A 66 -8.09 1.30 18.55
N GLN A 67 -8.92 0.46 17.94
CA GLN A 67 -8.65 -0.13 16.63
C GLN A 67 -9.40 0.66 15.54
N SER A 68 -8.89 0.64 14.31
CA SER A 68 -9.56 1.25 13.15
C SER A 68 -9.98 0.18 12.14
N PRO A 69 -11.21 0.22 11.62
CA PRO A 69 -11.64 -0.70 10.57
C PRO A 69 -10.93 -0.42 9.24
N PHE A 70 -10.31 0.75 9.08
CA PHE A 70 -9.64 1.18 7.86
C PHE A 70 -8.15 0.84 7.83
N VAL A 71 -7.66 0.03 8.78
CA VAL A 71 -6.27 -0.43 8.83
C VAL A 71 -6.28 -1.96 8.94
N ILE A 72 -5.39 -2.62 8.19
CA ILE A 72 -5.27 -4.07 8.20
C ILE A 72 -5.06 -4.58 9.63
N THR A 73 -5.83 -5.60 10.03
CA THR A 73 -5.67 -6.22 11.35
C THR A 73 -4.56 -7.25 11.29
N TYR A 74 -3.56 -7.12 12.16
CA TYR A 74 -2.51 -8.10 12.36
C TYR A 74 -2.86 -9.01 13.53
N PHE A 75 -2.77 -10.33 13.32
CA PHE A 75 -3.06 -11.33 14.34
C PHE A 75 -1.76 -11.88 14.95
N GLU A 76 -0.86 -12.39 14.11
CA GLU A 76 0.41 -12.98 14.57
C GLU A 76 1.42 -13.12 13.42
N SER A 77 2.68 -13.36 13.79
CA SER A 77 3.71 -13.85 12.89
C SER A 77 3.97 -15.32 13.17
N MET A 78 4.36 -16.03 12.11
CA MET A 78 4.69 -17.45 12.16
C MET A 78 5.80 -17.74 11.17
N GLU A 79 6.34 -18.95 11.26
CA GLU A 79 7.27 -19.47 10.28
C GLU A 79 6.58 -20.60 9.51
N LEU A 80 6.53 -20.48 8.19
CA LEU A 80 6.02 -21.50 7.30
C LEU A 80 7.18 -22.01 6.46
N ARG A 81 7.61 -23.26 6.71
CA ARG A 81 8.68 -23.92 5.95
C ARG A 81 10.02 -23.16 5.94
N GLY A 82 10.38 -22.52 7.04
CA GLY A 82 11.60 -21.71 7.13
C GLY A 82 11.46 -20.27 6.64
N TYR A 83 10.26 -19.86 6.21
CA TYR A 83 9.99 -18.51 5.71
C TYR A 83 9.07 -17.76 6.69
N PRO A 84 9.34 -16.49 7.00
CA PRO A 84 8.43 -15.67 7.79
C PRO A 84 7.07 -15.55 7.09
N ALA A 85 6.01 -15.52 7.89
CA ALA A 85 4.66 -15.26 7.42
C ALA A 85 3.85 -14.47 8.45
N PHE A 86 2.95 -13.61 7.97
CA PHE A 86 2.02 -12.87 8.83
C PHE A 86 0.58 -13.34 8.60
N LEU A 87 -0.15 -13.58 9.69
CA LEU A 87 -1.60 -13.78 9.67
C LEU A 87 -2.29 -12.44 9.86
N VAL A 88 -3.09 -12.03 8.88
CA VAL A 88 -3.73 -10.71 8.83
C VAL A 88 -5.20 -10.82 8.38
N SER A 89 -5.96 -9.72 8.49
CA SER A 89 -7.34 -9.64 7.99
C SER A 89 -7.38 -9.83 6.48
N ARG A 90 -8.46 -10.47 6.00
CA ARG A 90 -8.62 -10.82 4.59
C ARG A 90 -9.44 -9.78 3.83
N GLY A 91 -8.88 -9.23 2.74
CA GLY A 91 -9.62 -8.43 1.75
C GLY A 91 -10.38 -9.29 0.72
N CYS A 92 -10.95 -8.68 -0.31
CA CYS A 92 -11.60 -9.37 -1.44
C CYS A 92 -10.65 -9.80 -2.55
N GLY A 93 -9.36 -9.45 -2.43
CA GLY A 93 -8.36 -9.71 -3.48
C GLY A 93 -8.24 -8.58 -4.51
N MET A 94 -9.02 -7.50 -4.35
CA MET A 94 -8.84 -6.25 -5.08
C MET A 94 -8.27 -5.16 -4.16
N ASP A 95 -7.55 -4.24 -4.78
CA ASP A 95 -7.15 -2.96 -4.22
C ASP A 95 -7.86 -1.80 -4.96
N LEU A 96 -7.70 -0.58 -4.45
CA LEU A 96 -8.27 0.62 -5.09
C LEU A 96 -7.72 0.87 -6.50
N PHE A 97 -6.50 0.40 -6.80
CA PHE A 97 -5.95 0.47 -8.15
C PHE A 97 -6.77 -0.40 -9.11
N ASN A 98 -7.02 -1.66 -8.76
CA ASN A 98 -7.81 -2.59 -9.56
C ASN A 98 -9.22 -2.06 -9.75
N LEU A 99 -9.83 -1.54 -8.68
CA LEU A 99 -11.17 -0.98 -8.73
C LEU A 99 -11.25 0.24 -9.67
N SER A 100 -10.33 1.20 -9.54
CA SER A 100 -10.31 2.39 -10.41
C SER A 100 -10.13 2.02 -11.88
N VAL A 101 -9.24 1.07 -12.19
CA VAL A 101 -9.05 0.56 -13.56
C VAL A 101 -10.32 -0.10 -14.09
N LYS A 102 -10.99 -0.92 -13.27
CA LYS A 102 -12.23 -1.63 -13.64
C LYS A 102 -13.38 -0.66 -13.91
N CYS A 103 -13.50 0.40 -13.11
CA CYS A 103 -14.54 1.43 -13.28
C CYS A 103 -14.24 2.42 -14.41
N GLY A 104 -12.98 2.51 -14.87
CA GLY A 104 -12.58 3.49 -15.89
C GLY A 104 -12.45 4.92 -15.37
N GLY A 105 -12.49 5.10 -14.05
CA GLY A 105 -12.54 6.39 -13.35
C GLY A 105 -13.75 6.47 -12.41
N MET A 106 -13.66 7.33 -11.40
CA MET A 106 -14.72 7.55 -10.42
C MET A 106 -15.25 8.98 -10.49
N SER A 107 -16.52 9.18 -10.15
CA SER A 107 -17.08 10.52 -9.91
C SER A 107 -16.47 11.17 -8.66
N GLU A 108 -16.65 12.48 -8.49
CA GLU A 108 -16.20 13.17 -7.28
C GLU A 108 -16.83 12.60 -6.00
N GLU A 109 -18.12 12.23 -6.05
CA GLU A 109 -18.83 11.64 -4.92
C GLU A 109 -18.28 10.25 -4.55
N GLN A 110 -18.02 9.41 -5.55
CA GLN A 110 -17.39 8.10 -5.36
C GLN A 110 -15.96 8.23 -4.81
N ALA A 111 -15.19 9.21 -5.30
CA ALA A 111 -13.86 9.50 -4.79
C ALA A 111 -13.91 10.10 -3.37
N LYS A 112 -14.92 10.93 -3.05
CA LYS A 112 -15.16 11.50 -1.72
C LYS A 112 -15.37 10.37 -0.70
N PHE A 113 -16.15 9.34 -1.05
CA PHE A 113 -16.37 8.17 -0.19
C PHE A 113 -15.03 7.56 0.25
N TYR A 114 -14.16 7.19 -0.70
CA TYR A 114 -12.86 6.58 -0.38
C TYR A 114 -11.89 7.55 0.28
N ALA A 115 -11.97 8.84 -0.03
CA ALA A 115 -11.22 9.87 0.68
C ALA A 115 -11.61 9.92 2.16
N CYS A 116 -12.90 9.86 2.49
CA CYS A 116 -13.37 9.87 3.89
C CYS A 116 -12.83 8.68 4.68
N GLU A 117 -12.89 7.47 4.12
CA GLU A 117 -12.36 6.27 4.78
C GLU A 117 -10.84 6.33 4.95
N LEU A 118 -10.13 6.77 3.91
CA LEU A 118 -8.66 6.90 3.94
C LEU A 118 -8.22 7.95 4.96
N ILE A 119 -8.96 9.06 5.09
CA ILE A 119 -8.76 10.08 6.11
C ILE A 119 -8.90 9.48 7.51
N CYS A 120 -9.94 8.68 7.77
CA CYS A 120 -10.13 8.04 9.08
C CYS A 120 -9.03 7.01 9.39
N GLY A 121 -8.58 6.24 8.39
CA GLY A 121 -7.45 5.33 8.54
C GLY A 121 -6.14 6.05 8.86
N LEU A 122 -5.83 7.13 8.13
CA LEU A 122 -4.64 7.94 8.37
C LEU A 122 -4.69 8.70 9.70
N GLU A 123 -5.85 9.23 10.09
CA GLU A 123 -6.04 9.86 11.40
C GLU A 123 -5.76 8.89 12.54
N HIS A 124 -6.20 7.63 12.43
CA HIS A 124 -5.87 6.59 13.38
C HIS A 124 -4.35 6.34 13.45
N LEU A 125 -3.67 6.12 12.32
CA LEU A 125 -2.22 5.91 12.30
C LEU A 125 -1.46 7.11 12.89
N HIS A 126 -1.87 8.33 12.51
CA HIS A 126 -1.26 9.56 12.97
C HIS A 126 -1.47 9.78 14.47
N SER A 127 -2.57 9.30 15.06
CA SER A 127 -2.79 9.33 16.51
C SER A 127 -1.84 8.41 17.29
N LEU A 128 -1.28 7.39 16.63
CA LEU A 128 -0.29 6.45 17.19
C LEU A 128 1.16 6.87 16.89
N ASP A 129 1.36 8.09 16.38
CA ASP A 129 2.65 8.57 15.89
C ASP A 129 3.26 7.70 14.77
N ILE A 130 2.41 7.00 14.01
CA ILE A 130 2.81 6.23 12.84
C ILE A 130 2.57 7.06 11.58
N VAL A 131 3.56 7.11 10.71
CA VAL A 131 3.44 7.66 9.36
C VAL A 131 3.66 6.53 8.37
N HIS A 132 2.74 6.35 7.44
CA HIS A 132 2.79 5.20 6.53
C HIS A 132 3.93 5.33 5.50
N CYS A 133 4.18 6.55 5.02
CA CYS A 133 5.20 6.94 4.02
C CYS A 133 5.07 6.27 2.62
N ASP A 134 4.31 5.17 2.45
CA ASP A 134 4.01 4.53 1.14
C ASP A 134 2.50 4.35 0.85
N ILE A 135 1.70 5.39 1.09
CA ILE A 135 0.29 5.40 0.66
C ILE A 135 0.23 5.44 -0.87
N LYS A 136 -0.41 4.42 -1.45
CA LYS A 136 -0.67 4.29 -2.88
C LYS A 136 -1.91 3.43 -3.11
N SER A 137 -2.54 3.55 -4.27
CA SER A 137 -3.81 2.86 -4.55
C SER A 137 -3.70 1.32 -4.44
N ALA A 138 -2.53 0.75 -4.73
CA ALA A 138 -2.25 -0.68 -4.56
C ALA A 138 -2.10 -1.15 -3.09
N ASN A 139 -1.87 -0.22 -2.16
CA ASN A 139 -1.76 -0.51 -0.71
C ASN A 139 -3.08 -0.24 0.03
N ILE A 140 -4.13 0.18 -0.67
CA ILE A 140 -5.47 0.36 -0.11
C ILE A 140 -6.33 -0.81 -0.59
N LEU A 141 -6.44 -1.84 0.23
CA LEU A 141 -7.17 -3.07 -0.08
C LEU A 141 -8.67 -2.88 0.13
N LEU A 142 -9.49 -3.67 -0.54
CA LEU A 142 -10.95 -3.66 -0.37
C LEU A 142 -11.42 -4.86 0.47
N TYR A 143 -12.39 -4.64 1.34
CA TYR A 143 -13.23 -5.69 1.91
C TYR A 143 -14.27 -6.15 0.87
N HIS A 144 -14.94 -7.28 1.13
CA HIS A 144 -16.04 -7.75 0.26
C HIS A 144 -17.24 -6.82 0.30
N THR A 145 -17.37 -6.02 1.37
CA THR A 145 -18.39 -5.01 1.55
C THR A 145 -18.17 -3.78 0.66
N GLY A 146 -16.94 -3.56 0.16
CA GLY A 146 -16.55 -2.37 -0.59
C GLY A 146 -15.87 -1.27 0.25
N HIS A 147 -15.79 -1.43 1.57
CA HIS A 147 -14.97 -0.58 2.43
C HIS A 147 -13.48 -0.86 2.25
N ILE A 148 -12.61 0.09 2.60
CA ILE A 148 -11.15 -0.07 2.47
C ILE A 148 -10.45 -0.54 3.74
N MET A 149 -9.22 -1.04 3.58
CA MET A 149 -8.21 -1.13 4.63
C MET A 149 -6.82 -0.74 4.09
N ILE A 150 -6.09 0.08 4.86
CA ILE A 150 -4.69 0.42 4.60
C ILE A 150 -3.80 -0.78 4.96
N ALA A 151 -2.91 -1.16 4.04
CA ALA A 151 -2.00 -2.29 4.20
C ALA A 151 -0.57 -1.96 3.75
N ASP A 152 0.35 -2.88 4.03
CA ASP A 152 1.78 -2.84 3.66
C ASP A 152 2.59 -1.73 4.37
N PHE A 153 3.05 -2.03 5.58
CA PHE A 153 3.72 -1.11 6.49
C PHE A 153 5.26 -1.20 6.43
N ASP A 154 5.83 -1.70 5.34
CA ASP A 154 7.26 -1.97 5.22
C ASP A 154 8.15 -0.71 5.10
N PHE A 155 7.54 0.43 4.78
CA PHE A 155 8.14 1.77 4.80
C PHE A 155 7.65 2.66 5.96
N ALA A 156 6.78 2.13 6.83
CA ALA A 156 6.17 2.94 7.88
C ALA A 156 7.19 3.37 8.95
N MET A 157 6.93 4.54 9.52
CA MET A 157 7.85 5.27 10.39
C MET A 157 7.17 5.63 11.72
N ASP A 158 7.89 5.35 12.80
CA ASP A 158 7.45 5.61 14.16
C ASP A 158 8.03 6.95 14.63
N GLN A 159 7.23 8.01 14.60
CA GLN A 159 7.68 9.36 14.93
C GLN A 159 8.16 9.48 16.38
N SER A 160 7.83 8.54 17.27
CA SER A 160 8.40 8.51 18.62
C SER A 160 9.89 8.15 18.62
N GLU A 161 10.38 7.45 17.58
CA GLU A 161 11.78 7.06 17.39
C GLU A 161 12.60 8.11 16.61
N ARG A 162 12.08 9.32 16.38
CA ARG A 162 12.72 10.34 15.51
C ARG A 162 14.14 10.73 15.97
N GLY A 163 14.49 10.48 17.22
CA GLY A 163 15.83 10.67 17.77
C GLY A 163 16.85 9.58 17.43
N ASP A 164 16.42 8.43 16.89
CA ASP A 164 17.32 7.34 16.48
C ASP A 164 18.11 7.75 15.21
N PRO A 165 19.45 7.67 15.22
CA PRO A 165 20.27 7.89 14.02
C PRO A 165 19.85 7.03 12.81
N ASN A 166 19.31 5.84 13.06
CA ASN A 166 18.84 4.91 12.06
C ASN A 166 17.39 5.16 11.63
N TYR A 167 16.67 6.11 12.23
CA TYR A 167 15.26 6.38 11.96
C TYR A 167 14.99 6.47 10.45
N ARG A 168 15.78 7.28 9.73
CA ARG A 168 15.58 7.55 8.30
C ARG A 168 15.96 6.39 7.36
N LYS A 169 16.60 5.31 7.84
CA LYS A 169 17.08 4.23 6.95
C LYS A 169 15.95 3.46 6.27
N TYR A 170 14.77 3.45 6.91
CA TYR A 170 13.57 2.80 6.40
C TYR A 170 12.70 3.72 5.54
N ALA A 171 12.99 5.03 5.51
CA ALA A 171 12.19 5.99 4.78
C ALA A 171 12.29 5.71 3.27
N GLY A 172 11.12 5.45 2.69
CA GLY A 172 10.94 5.23 1.26
C GLY A 172 9.53 5.61 0.86
N GLY A 173 9.21 5.38 -0.41
CA GLY A 173 7.89 5.63 -0.96
C GLY A 173 7.91 5.42 -2.46
N THR A 174 6.74 5.14 -3.02
CA THR A 174 6.57 4.97 -4.46
C THR A 174 6.67 6.35 -5.15
N PRO A 175 7.59 6.57 -6.11
CA PRO A 175 7.87 7.92 -6.63
C PRO A 175 6.67 8.71 -7.14
N CYS A 176 5.68 8.04 -7.72
CA CYS A 176 4.45 8.67 -8.25
C CYS A 176 3.53 9.23 -7.14
N TYR A 177 3.65 8.73 -5.91
CA TYR A 177 2.80 9.08 -4.77
C TYR A 177 3.55 9.85 -3.68
N ALA A 178 4.86 9.69 -3.62
CA ALA A 178 5.68 10.23 -2.53
C ALA A 178 5.70 11.77 -2.55
N ALA A 179 5.61 12.35 -1.36
CA ALA A 179 5.73 13.79 -1.17
C ALA A 179 7.14 14.30 -1.52
N PRO A 180 7.33 15.57 -1.91
CA PRO A 180 8.63 16.09 -2.33
C PRO A 180 9.70 15.97 -1.24
N GLU A 181 9.34 16.14 0.03
CA GLU A 181 10.24 15.98 1.17
C GLU A 181 10.71 14.53 1.40
N ILE A 182 9.91 13.53 1.00
CA ILE A 182 10.27 12.11 1.02
C ILE A 182 11.26 11.81 -0.11
N LEU A 183 10.95 12.28 -1.32
CA LEU A 183 11.79 12.08 -2.51
C LEU A 183 13.17 12.73 -2.34
N ARG A 184 13.20 13.92 -1.75
CA ARG A 184 14.44 14.66 -1.42
C ARG A 184 15.13 14.12 -0.16
N ARG A 185 14.58 13.08 0.49
CA ARG A 185 15.09 12.46 1.73
C ARG A 185 15.30 13.45 2.88
N ILE A 186 14.48 14.49 2.94
CA ILE A 186 14.58 15.56 3.95
C ILE A 186 13.98 15.08 5.28
N THR A 187 12.71 14.67 5.25
CA THR A 187 11.96 14.21 6.43
C THR A 187 10.71 13.43 6.00
N CYS A 188 10.28 12.44 6.79
CA CYS A 188 8.91 11.90 6.71
C CYS A 188 8.08 12.53 7.83
N THR A 189 6.88 13.01 7.51
CA THR A 189 5.95 13.63 8.47
C THR A 189 4.55 13.10 8.25
N LYS A 190 3.66 13.24 9.24
CA LYS A 190 2.23 12.93 9.07
C LYS A 190 1.62 13.64 7.84
N LYS A 191 2.09 14.86 7.54
CA LYS A 191 1.67 15.61 6.36
C LYS A 191 2.18 15.00 5.05
N SER A 192 3.24 14.19 5.06
CA SER A 192 3.68 13.44 3.88
C SER A 192 2.62 12.44 3.41
N ASP A 193 1.92 11.77 4.34
CA ASP A 193 0.80 10.90 3.99
C ASP A 193 -0.40 11.68 3.39
N VAL A 194 -0.63 12.94 3.79
CA VAL A 194 -1.69 13.79 3.22
C VAL A 194 -1.46 14.05 1.73
N TRP A 195 -0.21 14.23 1.32
CA TRP A 195 0.12 14.35 -0.10
C TRP A 195 -0.14 13.05 -0.85
N SER A 196 0.33 11.93 -0.31
CA SER A 196 0.16 10.62 -0.94
C SER A 196 -1.31 10.19 -1.02
N MET A 197 -2.11 10.52 -0.01
CA MET A 197 -3.56 10.39 -0.03
C MET A 197 -4.18 11.19 -1.18
N ALA A 198 -3.82 12.47 -1.32
CA ALA A 198 -4.31 13.28 -2.42
C ALA A 198 -3.89 12.70 -3.79
N ALA A 199 -2.69 12.11 -3.91
CA ALA A 199 -2.28 11.40 -5.13
C ALA A 199 -3.17 10.16 -5.39
N VAL A 200 -3.52 9.39 -4.37
CA VAL A 200 -4.50 8.27 -4.51
C VAL A 200 -5.85 8.77 -4.99
N ILE A 201 -6.41 9.83 -4.39
CA ILE A 201 -7.71 10.38 -4.81
C ILE A 201 -7.66 10.92 -6.24
N ALA A 202 -6.54 11.54 -6.63
CA ALA A 202 -6.30 11.97 -8.00
C ALA A 202 -6.28 10.79 -8.99
N ASP A 203 -5.74 9.64 -8.59
CA ASP A 203 -5.75 8.43 -9.42
C ASP A 203 -7.13 7.79 -9.54
N LEU A 204 -7.95 7.83 -8.48
CA LEU A 204 -9.31 7.28 -8.51
C LEU A 204 -10.17 7.95 -9.59
N VAL A 205 -10.09 9.27 -9.70
CA VAL A 205 -10.81 10.06 -10.72
C VAL A 205 -10.09 10.08 -12.08
N SER A 206 -8.84 9.61 -12.15
CA SER A 206 -8.02 9.66 -13.36
C SER A 206 -7.07 8.46 -13.50
N PRO A 207 -7.59 7.23 -13.72
CA PRO A 207 -6.77 6.01 -13.81
C PRO A 207 -5.80 5.98 -15.00
N ARG A 208 -5.93 6.88 -15.99
CA ARG A 208 -5.00 6.98 -17.13
C ARG A 208 -3.60 7.46 -16.72
N ARG A 209 -3.47 8.27 -15.64
CA ARG A 209 -2.18 8.62 -15.03
C ARG A 209 -1.33 7.39 -14.69
N LEU A 210 -1.99 6.32 -14.24
CA LEU A 210 -1.36 5.07 -13.85
C LEU A 210 -0.93 4.19 -15.03
N ARG A 211 -1.56 4.36 -16.20
CA ARG A 211 -1.21 3.63 -17.42
C ARG A 211 -0.01 4.25 -18.13
N GLU A 212 0.03 5.57 -18.20
CA GLU A 212 1.13 6.30 -18.85
C GLU A 212 2.45 6.17 -18.09
N THR A 213 2.39 6.09 -16.76
CA THR A 213 3.56 5.87 -15.88
C THR A 213 4.21 4.49 -15.99
N ARG A 214 3.50 3.46 -16.50
CA ARG A 214 4.04 2.09 -16.64
C ARG A 214 4.81 1.83 -17.94
N GLY A 215 4.73 2.72 -18.94
CA GLY A 215 5.29 2.47 -20.28
C GLY A 215 6.13 3.60 -20.89
N GLN A 216 6.04 4.82 -20.37
CA GLN A 216 6.86 5.95 -20.81
C GLN A 216 7.42 6.65 -19.57
N SER A 217 8.63 7.23 -19.68
CA SER A 217 9.23 8.04 -18.62
C SER A 217 8.21 9.09 -18.17
N ALA A 218 7.57 8.85 -17.02
CA ALA A 218 6.49 9.67 -16.52
C ALA A 218 7.04 11.06 -16.20
N THR A 219 6.77 12.02 -17.08
CA THR A 219 7.12 13.44 -16.88
C THR A 219 6.17 14.14 -15.92
N THR A 220 5.11 13.47 -15.43
CA THR A 220 4.20 14.02 -14.43
C THR A 220 4.91 14.09 -13.10
N LYS A 221 5.14 15.31 -12.62
CA LYS A 221 5.74 15.50 -11.31
C LYS A 221 4.76 15.03 -10.24
N PRO A 222 5.25 14.45 -9.13
CA PRO A 222 4.44 14.24 -7.94
C PRO A 222 3.70 15.55 -7.60
N GLY A 223 2.40 15.48 -7.32
CA GLY A 223 1.57 16.63 -6.98
C GLY A 223 0.93 17.38 -8.15
N GLU A 224 1.21 16.99 -9.39
CA GLU A 224 0.46 17.46 -10.56
C GLU A 224 -0.83 16.66 -10.73
N TRP A 225 -1.92 17.14 -10.14
CA TRP A 225 -3.26 16.66 -10.50
C TRP A 225 -3.72 17.39 -11.77
N TYR A 226 -3.23 16.93 -12.92
CA TYR A 226 -3.64 17.49 -14.21
C TYR A 226 -5.18 17.36 -14.39
N LYS A 227 -5.79 18.44 -14.90
CA LYS A 227 -7.23 18.70 -15.04
C LYS A 227 -8.01 17.93 -16.13
N PRO A 228 -7.44 17.31 -17.17
CA PRO A 228 -8.16 17.11 -18.44
C PRO A 228 -9.20 15.97 -18.42
N PHE A 229 -9.46 15.36 -17.27
CA PHE A 229 -10.30 14.14 -17.19
C PHE A 229 -11.56 14.29 -16.34
N LEU A 230 -11.64 15.30 -15.47
CA LEU A 230 -12.93 15.80 -15.01
C LEU A 230 -13.28 16.96 -15.92
N ALA A 231 -14.40 16.84 -16.64
CA ALA A 231 -14.82 17.87 -17.60
C ALA A 231 -15.01 19.23 -16.91
N ASP A 232 -15.47 19.23 -15.66
CA ASP A 232 -15.65 20.43 -14.84
C ASP A 232 -15.65 20.08 -13.34
N PRO A 233 -14.47 19.92 -12.70
CA PRO A 233 -14.42 19.56 -11.29
C PRO A 233 -14.94 20.69 -10.38
N THR A 234 -15.65 20.34 -9.31
CA THR A 234 -16.22 21.35 -8.41
C THR A 234 -15.11 22.15 -7.72
N ASN A 235 -15.34 23.45 -7.48
CA ASN A 235 -14.38 24.30 -6.75
C ASN A 235 -13.89 23.69 -5.41
N PRO A 236 -14.75 23.07 -4.57
CA PRO A 236 -14.33 22.39 -3.36
C PRO A 236 -13.32 21.27 -3.62
N PHE A 237 -13.56 20.45 -4.64
CA PHE A 237 -12.68 19.34 -5.02
C PHE A 237 -11.32 19.84 -5.55
N GLN A 238 -11.32 20.90 -6.36
CA GLN A 238 -10.09 21.53 -6.83
C GLN A 238 -9.27 22.11 -5.65
N LEU A 239 -9.94 22.80 -4.72
CA LEU A 239 -9.31 23.38 -3.55
C LEU A 239 -8.72 22.32 -2.60
N PHE A 240 -9.37 21.16 -2.47
CA PHE A 240 -8.82 20.01 -1.74
C PHE A 240 -7.41 19.66 -2.23
N PHE A 241 -7.23 19.49 -3.54
CA PHE A 241 -5.91 19.20 -4.11
C PHE A 241 -4.94 20.36 -3.97
N THR A 242 -5.37 21.59 -4.18
CA THR A 242 -4.52 22.78 -3.97
C THR A 242 -3.99 22.86 -2.53
N ARG A 243 -4.79 22.46 -1.54
CA ARG A 243 -4.36 22.42 -0.13
C ARG A 243 -3.42 21.26 0.16
N CYS A 244 -3.67 20.07 -0.40
CA CYS A 244 -2.85 18.89 -0.13
C CYS A 244 -1.51 18.90 -0.88
N PHE A 245 -1.45 19.42 -2.11
CA PHE A 245 -0.23 19.47 -2.92
C PHE A 245 0.63 20.72 -2.69
N ARG A 246 0.82 21.08 -1.42
CA ARG A 246 1.81 22.10 -1.03
C ARG A 246 3.20 21.49 -0.98
N GLU A 247 4.14 22.02 -1.77
CA GLU A 247 5.54 21.55 -1.78
C GLU A 247 6.21 21.68 -0.41
N ASP A 248 5.98 22.80 0.28
CA ASP A 248 6.38 22.95 1.67
C ASP A 248 5.38 22.21 2.57
N TYR A 249 5.82 21.08 3.12
CA TYR A 249 5.00 20.27 4.03
C TYR A 249 4.50 21.04 5.25
N ARG A 250 5.15 22.14 5.65
CA ARG A 250 4.70 22.99 6.77
C ARG A 250 3.38 23.70 6.45
N LEU A 251 3.17 24.03 5.18
CA LEU A 251 1.97 24.71 4.67
C LEU A 251 0.85 23.75 4.27
N ARG A 252 1.11 22.44 4.25
CA ARG A 252 0.11 21.40 3.99
C ARG A 252 -0.78 21.23 5.24
N PRO A 253 -2.08 20.95 5.13
CA PRO A 253 -2.90 20.63 6.30
C PRO A 253 -2.46 19.31 6.94
N THR A 254 -2.69 19.18 8.24
CA THR A 254 -2.77 17.90 8.95
C THR A 254 -4.01 17.13 8.50
N ILE A 255 -4.06 15.82 8.79
CA ILE A 255 -5.21 15.00 8.42
C ILE A 255 -6.52 15.50 9.07
N CYS A 256 -6.47 16.01 10.31
CA CYS A 256 -7.61 16.60 10.99
C CYS A 256 -8.06 17.92 10.34
N GLU A 257 -7.12 18.75 9.86
CA GLU A 257 -7.45 19.97 9.09
C GLU A 257 -8.03 19.64 7.71
N VAL A 258 -7.68 18.49 7.11
CA VAL A 258 -8.31 18.02 5.86
C VAL A 258 -9.80 17.73 6.06
N LYS A 259 -10.20 17.13 7.20
CA LYS A 259 -11.62 16.86 7.52
C LYS A 259 -12.49 18.13 7.52
N GLN A 260 -11.88 19.30 7.72
CA GLN A 260 -12.54 20.60 7.82
C GLN A 260 -12.60 21.34 6.47
N LEU A 261 -12.06 20.77 5.39
CA LEU A 261 -12.14 21.38 4.07
C LEU A 261 -13.58 21.34 3.56
N TYR A 262 -13.96 22.39 2.84
CA TYR A 262 -15.31 22.56 2.29
C TYR A 262 -15.76 21.39 1.38
N PHE A 263 -14.82 20.63 0.81
CA PHE A 263 -15.14 19.40 0.06
C PHE A 263 -15.81 18.31 0.92
N PHE A 264 -15.62 18.34 2.24
CA PHE A 264 -16.16 17.38 3.20
C PHE A 264 -17.16 18.03 4.18
N GLU A 265 -17.72 19.20 3.86
CA GLU A 265 -18.64 19.90 4.77
C GLU A 265 -19.91 19.10 5.08
N ASP A 266 -20.32 18.24 4.14
CA ASP A 266 -21.50 17.39 4.16
C ASP A 266 -21.26 16.02 4.81
N VAL A 267 -20.05 15.75 5.29
CA VAL A 267 -19.65 14.43 5.78
C VAL A 267 -19.94 14.28 7.27
N ASP A 268 -20.78 13.31 7.61
CA ASP A 268 -20.89 12.79 8.97
C ASP A 268 -19.73 11.81 9.26
N TRP A 269 -18.69 12.32 9.91
CA TRP A 269 -17.51 11.52 10.25
C TRP A 269 -17.80 10.38 11.23
N GLN A 270 -18.83 10.49 12.07
CA GLN A 270 -19.22 9.40 12.96
C GLN A 270 -19.84 8.26 12.15
N MET A 271 -20.61 8.56 11.10
CA MET A 271 -21.08 7.53 10.17
C MET A 271 -19.94 6.85 9.40
N VAL A 272 -18.92 7.62 8.98
CA VAL A 272 -17.72 7.06 8.33
C VAL A 272 -17.01 6.10 9.31
N GLU A 273 -16.63 6.57 10.50
CA GLU A 273 -15.90 5.78 11.51
C GLU A 273 -16.61 4.48 11.90
N ASN A 274 -17.94 4.46 11.86
CA ASN A 274 -18.76 3.30 12.22
C ASN A 274 -19.20 2.44 11.01
N LEU A 275 -18.59 2.64 9.83
CA LEU A 275 -18.90 1.91 8.58
C LEU A 275 -20.40 1.96 8.23
N LYS A 276 -21.02 3.14 8.37
CA LYS A 276 -22.45 3.35 8.10
C LYS A 276 -22.74 4.00 6.75
N LEU A 277 -21.72 4.50 6.07
CA LEU A 277 -21.86 4.94 4.68
C LEU A 277 -21.95 3.74 3.74
N THR A 278 -22.79 3.83 2.71
CA THR A 278 -22.93 2.76 1.71
C THR A 278 -21.77 2.82 0.70
N PRO A 279 -20.98 1.75 0.53
CA PRO A 279 -19.94 1.71 -0.49
C PRO A 279 -20.52 1.85 -1.92
N PRO A 280 -19.87 2.59 -2.82
CA PRO A 280 -20.42 2.93 -4.13
C PRO A 280 -20.45 1.77 -5.13
N PHE A 281 -19.83 0.62 -4.82
CA PHE A 281 -19.72 -0.51 -5.74
C PHE A 281 -20.07 -1.84 -5.05
N HIS A 282 -21.09 -2.54 -5.56
CA HIS A 282 -21.60 -3.78 -4.99
C HIS A 282 -21.15 -5.06 -5.72
N PHE A 283 -20.54 -4.96 -6.91
CA PHE A 283 -20.08 -6.11 -7.70
C PHE A 283 -18.90 -6.88 -7.09
N LEU A 284 -18.36 -6.42 -5.96
CA LEU A 284 -17.25 -7.05 -5.26
C LEU A 284 -17.63 -8.40 -4.62
N HIS A 285 -18.92 -8.70 -4.52
CA HIS A 285 -19.43 -10.00 -4.06
C HIS A 285 -19.29 -11.12 -5.10
N GLU A 286 -19.17 -10.79 -6.40
CA GLU A 286 -19.34 -11.74 -7.51
C GLU A 286 -18.01 -12.32 -8.03
N GLU A 287 -16.87 -11.68 -7.79
CA GLU A 287 -15.56 -12.15 -8.29
C GLU A 287 -14.93 -13.22 -7.39
N ASN A 288 -15.64 -14.34 -7.27
CA ASN A 288 -15.03 -15.63 -6.93
C ASN A 288 -14.73 -16.39 -8.22
N SER A 289 -13.74 -15.94 -9.00
CA SER A 289 -13.09 -16.88 -9.92
C SER A 289 -12.33 -17.90 -9.07
N PRO A 290 -12.61 -19.21 -9.16
CA PRO A 290 -11.80 -20.21 -8.52
C PRO A 290 -10.44 -20.25 -9.23
N GLN A 291 -9.47 -19.48 -8.74
CA GLN A 291 -8.09 -19.81 -9.01
C GLN A 291 -7.84 -21.19 -8.38
N GLN A 292 -7.42 -22.14 -9.20
CA GLN A 292 -7.23 -23.54 -8.80
C GLN A 292 -6.36 -23.63 -7.54
N LEU A 293 -6.89 -24.34 -6.54
CA LEU A 293 -6.14 -24.89 -5.43
C LEU A 293 -4.88 -25.62 -5.96
N PRO A 294 -3.69 -25.46 -5.36
CA PRO A 294 -2.81 -26.60 -5.21
C PRO A 294 -3.59 -27.64 -4.38
N GLN A 295 -3.72 -28.86 -4.89
CA GLN A 295 -4.55 -29.89 -4.27
C GLN A 295 -4.26 -30.03 -2.76
N VAL A 296 -5.35 -30.16 -1.99
CA VAL A 296 -5.36 -30.43 -0.55
C VAL A 296 -4.44 -31.63 -0.30
N GLY A 297 -3.29 -31.35 0.33
CA GLY A 297 -2.29 -32.36 0.66
C GLY A 297 -0.87 -32.05 0.22
N ASN A 298 -0.61 -31.08 -0.65
CA ASN A 298 0.75 -30.74 -1.04
C ASN A 298 0.88 -29.28 -1.47
N ILE A 299 1.40 -28.42 -0.59
CA ILE A 299 2.33 -27.38 -1.08
C ILE A 299 3.57 -28.17 -1.57
N LYS A 300 3.49 -28.83 -2.72
CA LYS A 300 4.64 -29.32 -3.51
C LYS A 300 4.71 -28.48 -4.78
N ASP A 301 4.58 -27.18 -4.58
CA ASP A 301 4.87 -26.24 -5.63
C ASP A 301 6.38 -26.00 -5.54
N ASP A 302 7.16 -26.82 -6.25
CA ASP A 302 8.61 -26.63 -6.39
C ASP A 302 8.93 -25.28 -7.07
N SER A 303 7.93 -24.56 -7.61
CA SER A 303 8.09 -23.17 -8.02
C SER A 303 8.18 -22.17 -6.85
N ILE A 304 7.82 -22.60 -5.62
CA ILE A 304 8.07 -21.87 -4.36
C ILE A 304 9.54 -21.99 -3.95
N VAL A 305 10.24 -23.00 -4.48
CA VAL A 305 11.62 -23.32 -4.14
C VAL A 305 12.49 -22.81 -5.29
N GLY A 306 12.96 -21.57 -5.18
CA GLY A 306 14.34 -21.36 -5.58
C GLY A 306 15.15 -22.34 -4.75
N GLY A 307 15.57 -23.47 -5.36
CA GLY A 307 16.48 -24.41 -4.71
C GLY A 307 17.60 -23.64 -4.01
N PRO A 308 18.23 -24.18 -2.96
CA PRO A 308 19.30 -23.47 -2.27
C PRO A 308 20.34 -23.05 -3.30
N ARG A 309 20.31 -21.78 -3.73
CA ARG A 309 21.35 -21.24 -4.58
C ARG A 309 22.53 -21.15 -3.65
N ALA A 310 23.49 -22.03 -3.89
CA ALA A 310 24.80 -21.91 -3.28
C ALA A 310 25.29 -20.46 -3.49
N PRO A 311 26.06 -19.89 -2.55
CA PRO A 311 26.58 -18.51 -2.66
C PRO A 311 27.46 -18.22 -3.89
N SER A 312 27.58 -19.14 -4.85
CA SER A 312 28.46 -19.07 -6.02
C SER A 312 27.77 -18.74 -7.34
N GLU A 313 26.44 -18.63 -7.42
CA GLU A 313 25.74 -18.25 -8.66
C GLU A 313 25.28 -16.79 -8.61
N VAL A 314 26.27 -15.90 -8.56
CA VAL A 314 26.15 -14.53 -9.07
C VAL A 314 26.66 -14.58 -10.50
N ASP A 315 25.76 -14.76 -11.47
CA ASP A 315 26.15 -14.53 -12.86
C ASP A 315 26.41 -13.04 -13.07
N ILE A 316 27.68 -12.79 -13.34
CA ILE A 316 28.32 -11.54 -13.68
C ILE A 316 27.80 -11.16 -15.07
N ASP A 317 26.76 -10.34 -15.14
CA ASP A 317 26.30 -9.77 -16.41
C ASP A 317 25.86 -8.31 -16.25
N ILE A 318 26.70 -7.49 -15.60
CA ILE A 318 26.73 -6.03 -15.78
C ILE A 318 28.18 -5.54 -15.68
N VAL A 319 29.04 -5.94 -16.63
CA VAL A 319 30.26 -5.17 -16.98
C VAL A 319 30.50 -5.23 -18.49
N ALA A 320 29.63 -4.59 -19.27
CA ALA A 320 29.93 -4.29 -20.68
C ALA A 320 29.17 -3.04 -21.14
N SER A 321 29.60 -1.89 -20.67
CA SER A 321 29.37 -0.60 -21.36
C SER A 321 30.32 0.46 -20.80
N ARG A 322 31.62 0.28 -21.07
CA ARG A 322 32.54 1.42 -21.06
C ARG A 322 32.23 2.28 -22.30
N PRO A 323 32.14 3.62 -22.18
CA PRO A 323 32.04 4.49 -23.33
C PRO A 323 33.35 4.44 -24.12
N LYS A 324 33.25 4.21 -25.44
CA LYS A 324 34.38 4.35 -26.38
C LYS A 324 34.84 5.81 -26.36
N VAL A 325 36.07 6.03 -25.89
CA VAL A 325 36.81 7.27 -26.09
C VAL A 325 37.16 7.34 -27.57
N HIS A 326 36.70 8.39 -28.25
CA HIS A 326 37.17 8.75 -29.59
C HIS A 326 38.55 9.39 -29.44
N GLU A 327 39.62 8.63 -29.72
CA GLU A 327 40.91 9.20 -30.09
C GLU A 327 40.96 9.34 -31.61
N SER A 328 40.79 10.57 -32.08
CA SER A 328 41.14 11.00 -33.42
C SER A 328 42.66 11.15 -33.50
N ILE A 329 43.33 10.17 -34.10
CA ILE A 329 44.72 10.32 -34.56
C ILE A 329 44.68 10.70 -36.04
N SER A 330 45.12 11.92 -36.28
CA SER A 330 45.62 12.44 -37.55
C SER A 330 46.94 11.77 -37.93
N SER A 331 47.08 11.27 -39.16
CA SER A 331 48.21 11.57 -40.06
C SER A 331 48.20 10.74 -41.35
N HIS A 332 48.12 11.48 -42.47
CA HIS A 332 48.82 11.30 -43.75
C HIS A 332 48.52 10.08 -44.64
N SER A 333 47.86 10.31 -45.79
CA SER A 333 48.56 10.61 -47.06
C SER A 333 47.69 11.48 -47.96
#